data_AF-A0A7S2P1S7-F1
#
_entry.id   AF-A0A7S2P1S7-F1
#
_cell.length_a   1.000
_cell.length_b   1.000
_cell.length_c   1.000
_cell.angle_alpha   90.00
_cell.angle_beta   90.00
_cell.angle_gamma   90.00
#
_symmetry.space_group_name_H-M   'P 1'
#
loop_
_entity.id
_entity.type
_entity.pdbx_description
1 polymer ?
#
loop_
_entity_poly.entity_id
_entity_poly.type
_entity_poly.pdbx_seq_one_letter_code
_entity_poly.pdbx_strand_id
1 'polypeptide(L)'
;EELRRQHDRLISTILAEEEQLISAHRQHVDIIFEFVKEEMECIKKVDQPGSDVEQYVAGVDRLLRLKNEHIVGMRQRLDRFRGHLKLEESLSKKFSTLSSPSV
;
A
#
# COMPACT_ATOMS: atom_id res chain seq x y z
N GLU A 1 -26.53 -22.23 1.97
CA GLU A 1 -26.62 -21.00 2.79
C GLU A 1 -25.26 -20.51 3.29
N GLU A 2 -24.41 -21.36 3.86
CA GLU A 2 -23.10 -20.93 4.40
C GLU A 2 -22.17 -20.28 3.35
N LEU A 3 -22.08 -20.84 2.14
CA LEU A 3 -21.24 -20.30 1.06
C LEU A 3 -21.65 -18.87 0.65
N ARG A 4 -22.96 -18.59 0.63
CA ARG A 4 -23.50 -17.26 0.33
C ARG A 4 -23.15 -16.26 1.44
N ARG A 5 -23.28 -16.66 2.71
CA ARG A 5 -22.84 -15.85 3.85
C ARG A 5 -21.32 -15.59 3.85
N GLN A 6 -20.52 -16.54 3.39
CA GLN A 6 -19.07 -16.35 3.22
C GLN A 6 -18.76 -15.34 2.11
N HIS A 7 -19.46 -15.42 0.98
CA HIS A 7 -19.34 -14.46 -0.10
C HIS A 7 -19.73 -13.04 0.35
N ASP A 8 -20.89 -12.86 0.99
CA ASP A 8 -21.36 -11.54 1.44
C ASP A 8 -20.40 -10.88 2.46
N ARG A 9 -19.82 -11.68 3.36
CA ARG A 9 -18.79 -11.22 4.32
C ARG A 9 -17.51 -10.80 3.60
N LEU A 10 -17.08 -11.56 2.60
CA LEU A 10 -15.87 -11.24 1.83
C LEU A 10 -16.06 -9.95 1.01
N ILE A 11 -17.21 -9.77 0.37
CA ILE A 11 -17.56 -8.53 -0.35
C ILE A 11 -17.51 -7.33 0.60
N SER A 12 -18.15 -7.45 1.77
CA SER A 12 -18.13 -6.40 2.78
C SER A 12 -16.71 -6.05 3.24
N THR A 13 -15.84 -7.07 3.37
CA THR A 13 -14.42 -6.90 3.71
C THR A 13 -13.65 -6.16 2.60
N ILE A 14 -13.87 -6.55 1.34
CA ILE A 14 -13.21 -5.93 0.17
C ILE A 14 -13.59 -4.45 0.06
N LEU A 15 -14.88 -4.11 0.19
CA LEU A 15 -15.32 -2.71 0.08
C LEU A 15 -14.69 -1.83 1.17
N ALA A 16 -14.66 -2.30 2.42
CA ALA A 16 -14.02 -1.56 3.50
C ALA A 16 -12.50 -1.42 3.29
N GLU A 17 -11.84 -2.47 2.81
CA GLU A 17 -10.41 -2.43 2.53
C GLU A 17 -10.05 -1.56 1.32
N GLU A 18 -10.91 -1.50 0.31
CA GLU A 18 -10.73 -0.62 -0.84
C GLU A 18 -10.69 0.85 -0.40
N GLU A 19 -11.66 1.27 0.41
CA GLU A 19 -11.70 2.65 0.93
C GLU A 19 -10.45 2.97 1.77
N GLN A 20 -10.05 2.04 2.65
CA GLN A 20 -8.83 2.17 3.44
C GLN A 20 -7.57 2.22 2.57
N LEU A 21 -7.50 1.42 1.51
CA LEU A 21 -6.36 1.36 0.59
C LEU A 21 -6.24 2.66 -0.22
N ILE A 22 -7.36 3.20 -0.71
CA ILE A 22 -7.41 4.48 -1.43
C ILE A 22 -6.97 5.62 -0.50
N SER A 23 -7.48 5.65 0.73
CA SER A 23 -7.09 6.63 1.73
C SER A 23 -5.59 6.55 2.05
N ALA A 24 -5.08 5.33 2.31
CA ALA A 24 -3.66 5.10 2.54
C ALA A 24 -2.80 5.48 1.33
N HIS A 25 -3.28 5.27 0.11
CA HIS A 25 -2.56 5.68 -1.09
C HIS A 25 -2.46 7.19 -1.22
N ARG A 26 -3.54 7.94 -0.94
CA ARG A 26 -3.51 9.41 -0.93
C ARG A 26 -2.51 9.92 0.09
N GLN A 27 -2.55 9.40 1.31
CA GLN A 27 -1.57 9.73 2.35
C GLN A 27 -0.14 9.38 1.93
N HIS A 28 0.07 8.25 1.24
CA HIS A 28 1.37 7.86 0.73
C HIS A 28 1.92 8.87 -0.29
N VAL A 29 1.07 9.42 -1.18
CA VAL A 29 1.47 10.46 -2.12
C VAL A 29 1.91 11.73 -1.38
N ASP A 30 1.16 12.16 -0.37
CA ASP A 30 1.52 13.33 0.44
C ASP A 30 2.86 13.12 1.19
N ILE A 31 3.06 11.93 1.77
CA ILE A 31 4.31 11.56 2.46
C ILE A 31 5.50 11.55 1.49
N ILE A 32 5.34 11.03 0.27
CA ILE A 32 6.41 11.07 -0.75
C ILE A 32 6.81 12.52 -1.02
N PHE A 33 5.84 13.43 -1.13
CA PHE A 33 6.13 14.84 -1.36
C PHE A 33 6.93 15.47 -0.22
N GLU A 34 6.59 15.16 1.04
CA GLU A 34 7.38 15.61 2.19
C GLU A 34 8.81 15.05 2.18
N PHE A 35 8.98 13.77 1.81
CA PHE A 35 10.33 13.22 1.65
C PHE A 35 11.16 13.93 0.57
N VAL A 36 10.55 14.28 -0.56
CA VAL A 36 11.24 15.04 -1.62
C VAL A 36 11.68 16.41 -1.10
N LYS A 37 10.84 17.11 -0.32
CA LYS A 37 11.24 18.37 0.31
C LYS A 37 12.43 18.19 1.26
N GLU A 38 12.38 17.18 2.14
CA GLU A 38 13.46 16.90 3.08
C GLU A 38 14.79 16.57 2.37
N GLU A 39 14.73 15.82 1.26
CA GLU A 39 15.90 15.56 0.42
C GLU A 39 16.46 16.83 -0.20
N MET A 40 15.59 17.71 -0.74
CA MET A 40 16.02 18.99 -1.28
C MET A 40 16.71 19.85 -0.22
N GLU A 41 16.23 19.84 1.03
CA GLU A 41 16.89 20.55 2.13
C GLU A 41 18.25 19.94 2.51
N CYS A 42 18.41 18.61 2.44
CA CYS A 42 19.71 17.97 2.66
C CYS A 42 20.73 18.42 1.61
N ILE A 43 20.32 18.47 0.33
CA ILE A 43 21.17 18.94 -0.77
C ILE A 43 21.57 20.41 -0.56
N LYS A 44 20.59 21.28 -0.29
CA LYS A 44 20.86 22.72 -0.05
C LYS A 44 21.87 22.96 1.08
N LYS A 45 21.80 22.15 2.15
CA LYS A 45 22.70 22.27 3.30
C LYS A 45 24.12 21.81 2.97
N VAL A 46 24.27 20.68 2.30
CA VAL A 46 25.60 20.15 1.96
C VAL A 46 26.32 20.99 0.90
N ASP A 47 25.58 21.68 0.04
CA ASP A 47 26.14 22.59 -0.97
C ASP A 47 26.75 23.88 -0.39
N GLN A 48 26.52 24.19 0.90
CA GLN A 48 27.11 25.37 1.52
C GLN A 48 28.60 25.16 1.87
N PRO A 49 29.45 26.21 1.76
CA PRO A 49 30.84 26.12 2.22
C PRO A 49 30.92 25.77 3.72
N GLY A 50 31.79 24.81 4.07
CA GLY A 50 31.96 24.36 5.45
C GLY A 50 30.81 23.50 5.97
N SER A 51 30.00 22.92 5.09
CA SER A 51 28.92 21.99 5.45
C SER A 51 29.44 20.72 6.11
N ASP A 52 28.60 20.15 6.97
CA ASP A 52 28.87 18.89 7.66
C ASP A 52 28.43 17.70 6.77
N VAL A 53 29.41 17.03 6.18
CA VAL A 53 29.20 15.86 5.32
C VAL A 53 28.71 14.65 6.12
N GLU A 54 29.12 14.50 7.39
CA GLU A 54 28.66 13.39 8.22
C GLU A 54 27.16 13.54 8.52
N GLN A 55 26.72 14.76 8.84
CA GLN A 55 25.32 15.07 9.03
C GLN A 55 24.50 14.81 7.76
N TYR A 56 25.02 15.19 6.58
CA TYR A 56 24.38 14.90 5.30
C TYR A 56 24.21 13.39 5.06
N VAL A 57 25.28 12.61 5.22
CA VAL A 57 25.25 11.15 5.02
C VAL A 57 24.26 10.48 5.97
N ALA A 58 24.28 10.84 7.26
CA ALA A 58 23.34 10.31 8.25
C ALA A 58 21.88 10.70 7.94
N GLY A 59 21.66 11.93 7.46
CA GLY A 59 20.34 12.42 7.04
C GLY A 59 19.77 11.65 5.85
N VAL A 60 20.60 11.43 4.83
CA VAL A 60 20.20 10.67 3.63
C VAL A 60 19.90 9.21 3.98
N ASP A 61 20.75 8.53 4.78
CA ASP A 61 20.49 7.15 5.20
C ASP A 61 19.17 7.04 5.98
N ARG A 62 18.91 7.98 6.91
CA ARG A 62 17.64 8.04 7.64
C ARG A 62 16.45 8.18 6.70
N LEU A 63 16.49 9.11 5.73
CA LEU A 63 15.40 9.31 4.78
C LEU A 63 15.12 8.07 3.93
N LEU A 64 16.18 7.41 3.45
CA LEU A 64 16.05 6.19 2.66
C LEU A 64 15.44 5.03 3.47
N ARG A 65 15.82 4.87 4.73
CA ARG A 65 15.20 3.88 5.63
C ARG A 65 13.72 4.13 5.82
N LEU A 66 13.33 5.38 6.12
CA LEU A 66 11.92 5.74 6.26
C LEU A 66 11.13 5.48 4.98
N LYS A 67 11.67 5.89 3.81
CA LYS A 67 11.05 5.59 2.51
C LYS A 67 10.82 4.11 2.30
N ASN A 68 11.82 3.27 2.61
CA ASN A 68 11.70 1.82 2.50
C ASN A 68 10.59 1.27 3.40
N GLU A 69 10.54 1.68 4.67
CA GLU A 69 9.48 1.27 5.60
C GLU A 69 8.08 1.64 5.09
N HIS A 70 7.91 2.88 4.61
CA HIS A 70 6.64 3.35 4.04
C HIS A 70 6.24 2.57 2.78
N ILE A 71 7.18 2.32 1.86
CA ILE A 71 6.94 1.54 0.64
C ILE A 71 6.56 0.10 0.99
N VAL A 72 7.27 -0.53 1.91
CA VAL A 72 6.97 -1.89 2.38
C VAL A 72 5.56 -1.96 2.97
N GLY A 73 5.19 -1.01 3.83
CA GLY A 73 3.86 -0.95 4.41
C GLY A 73 2.75 -0.78 3.37
N MET A 74 2.95 0.08 2.36
CA MET A 74 1.98 0.25 1.28
C MET A 74 1.85 -1.01 0.41
N ARG A 75 2.96 -1.68 0.10
CA ARG A 75 2.96 -2.94 -0.66
C ARG A 75 2.25 -4.07 0.08
N GLN A 76 2.43 -4.19 1.39
CA GLN A 76 1.71 -5.18 2.19
C GLN A 76 0.19 -4.98 2.13
N ARG A 77 -0.29 -3.72 2.15
CA ARG A 77 -1.72 -3.41 1.98
C ARG A 77 -2.23 -3.82 0.60
N LEU A 78 -1.47 -3.53 -0.45
CA LEU A 78 -1.78 -3.94 -1.82
C LEU A 78 -1.85 -5.46 -1.97
N ASP A 79 -0.89 -6.19 -1.39
CA ASP A 79 -0.83 -7.64 -1.49
C ASP A 79 -1.97 -8.31 -0.72
N ARG A 80 -2.33 -7.79 0.46
CA ARG A 80 -3.51 -8.24 1.21
C ARG A 80 -4.80 -8.04 0.41
N PHE A 81 -5.00 -6.85 -0.14
CA PHE A 81 -6.19 -6.53 -0.94
C PHE A 81 -6.29 -7.44 -2.18
N ARG A 82 -5.18 -7.62 -2.91
CA ARG A 82 -5.09 -8.57 -4.04
C ARG A 82 -5.44 -9.99 -3.63
N GLY A 83 -5.03 -10.43 -2.44
CA GLY A 83 -5.39 -11.72 -1.88
C GLY A 83 -6.90 -11.90 -1.75
N HIS A 84 -7.60 -10.91 -1.18
CA HIS A 84 -9.05 -10.95 -1.05
C HIS A 84 -9.79 -10.91 -2.39
N LEU A 85 -9.33 -10.11 -3.36
CA LEU A 85 -9.89 -10.11 -4.72
C LEU A 85 -9.81 -11.49 -5.38
N LYS A 86 -8.66 -12.18 -5.26
CA LYS A 86 -8.49 -13.54 -5.81
C LYS A 86 -9.41 -14.57 -5.14
N LEU A 87 -9.61 -14.44 -3.82
CA LEU A 87 -10.53 -15.29 -3.07
C LEU A 87 -11.98 -15.08 -3.50
N GLU A 88 -12.37 -13.83 -3.72
CA GLU A 88 -13.70 -13.47 -4.21
C GLU A 88 -13.94 -14.04 -5.61
N GLU A 89 -13.00 -13.83 -6.54
CA GLU A 89 -13.09 -14.36 -7.91
C GLU A 89 -13.27 -15.89 -7.91
N SER A 90 -12.53 -16.57 -7.04
CA SER A 90 -12.59 -18.02 -6.88
C SER A 90 -13.93 -18.50 -6.32
N LEU A 91 -14.50 -17.77 -5.35
CA LEU A 91 -15.82 -18.06 -4.78
C LEU A 91 -16.94 -17.81 -5.79
N SER A 92 -16.86 -16.72 -6.54
CA SER A 92 -17.82 -16.36 -7.59
C SER A 92 -17.85 -17.39 -8.73
N LYS A 93 -16.68 -17.92 -9.15
CA LYS A 93 -16.58 -19.04 -10.10
C LYS A 93 -17.21 -20.34 -9.57
N LYS A 94 -17.03 -20.66 -8.29
CA LYS A 94 -17.69 -21.82 -7.66
C LYS A 94 -19.21 -21.64 -7.65
N PHE A 95 -19.70 -20.42 -7.41
CA PHE A 95 -21.12 -20.13 -7.43
C PHE A 95 -21.72 -20.32 -8.83
N SER A 96 -21.07 -19.81 -9.89
CA SER A 96 -21.57 -19.95 -11.27
C SER A 96 -21.60 -21.40 -11.76
N THR A 97 -20.56 -22.18 -11.44
CA THR A 97 -20.47 -23.60 -11.80
C THR A 97 -21.51 -24.47 -11.08
N LEU A 98 -21.82 -24.18 -9.82
CA LEU A 98 -22.87 -24.87 -9.06
C LEU A 98 -24.30 -24.45 -9.48
N SER A 99 -24.45 -23.26 -10.06
CA SER A 99 -25.74 -22.72 -10.51
C SER A 99 -26.09 -23.05 -11.95
N SER A 100 -25.16 -23.65 -12.71
CA SER A 100 -25.35 -24.08 -14.09
C SER A 100 -25.65 -25.59 -14.10
N PRO A 101 -26.88 -26.05 -14.36
CA PRO A 101 -27.12 -27.47 -14.53
C PRO A 101 -26.43 -27.90 -15.82
N SER A 102 -25.55 -28.90 -15.74
CA SER A 102 -24.99 -29.56 -16.92
C SER A 102 -26.14 -30.07 -17.78
N VAL A 103 -26.16 -29.64 -19.05
CA VAL A 103 -27.03 -30.18 -20.11
C VAL A 103 -26.71 -31.65 -20.34
#